data_AF-A0A8F4XK91-F1
#
_entry.id   AF-A0A8F4XK91-F1
#
_cell.length_a   1.000
_cell.length_b   1.000
_cell.length_c   1.000
_cell.angle_alpha   90.00
_cell.angle_beta   90.00
_cell.angle_gamma   90.00
#
_symmetry.space_group_name_H-M   'P 1'
#
loop_
_entity.id
_entity.type
_entity.pdbx_description
1 polymer ?
#
loop_
_entity_poly.entity_id
_entity_poly.type
_entity_poly.pdbx_seq_one_letter_code
_entity_poly.pdbx_strand_id
1 'polypeptide(L)'
;MRNHFQMRLYGSPTPSDLEFMVDEGFSLSSGGTSTTLSSTRSDAQSAPPELERLFERICNEYAEWVVIADKQLPPEWDMPDLVRAVIGEEALATPSYMSDAYYDVMLHGQNSWLCQSILKFLDLINYVF
;
A
#
# COMPACT_ATOMS: atom_id res chain seq x y z
N MET A 1 27.55 -8.09 -43.30
CA MET A 1 28.08 -8.66 -42.03
C MET A 1 26.93 -8.73 -41.05
N ARG A 2 26.38 -9.94 -40.78
CA ARG A 2 25.32 -10.12 -39.78
C ARG A 2 25.99 -10.34 -38.43
N ASN A 3 25.72 -9.45 -37.47
CA ASN A 3 26.17 -9.63 -36.09
C ASN A 3 25.34 -10.76 -35.46
N HIS A 4 25.97 -11.91 -35.25
CA HIS A 4 25.41 -12.98 -34.43
C HIS A 4 25.63 -12.61 -32.97
N PHE A 5 24.54 -12.32 -32.25
CA PHE A 5 24.58 -12.19 -30.80
C PHE A 5 24.80 -13.57 -30.19
N GLN A 6 25.98 -13.81 -29.63
CA GLN A 6 26.27 -15.03 -28.89
C GLN A 6 25.88 -14.84 -27.43
N MET A 7 24.76 -15.44 -27.02
CA MET A 7 24.34 -15.48 -25.63
C MET A 7 25.10 -16.61 -24.91
N ARG A 8 25.85 -16.28 -23.85
CA ARG A 8 26.48 -17.27 -22.96
C ARG A 8 25.67 -17.37 -21.69
N LEU A 9 25.05 -18.52 -21.46
CA LEU A 9 24.33 -18.82 -20.24
C LEU A 9 25.26 -19.60 -19.29
N TYR A 10 25.42 -19.11 -18.06
CA TYR A 10 26.19 -19.80 -17.01
C TYR A 10 25.21 -20.51 -16.07
N GLY A 11 25.42 -21.80 -15.83
CA GLY A 11 24.55 -22.64 -14.99
C GLY A 11 24.08 -23.90 -15.71
N SER A 12 23.20 -24.68 -15.08
CA SER A 12 22.56 -25.88 -15.65
C SER A 12 21.09 -25.56 -15.99
N PRO A 13 20.82 -24.90 -17.13
CA PRO A 13 19.44 -24.60 -17.53
C PRO A 13 18.65 -25.89 -17.71
N THR A 14 17.41 -25.89 -17.27
CA THR A 14 16.47 -26.97 -17.50
C THR A 14 15.85 -26.85 -18.91
N PRO A 15 15.31 -27.93 -19.49
CA PRO A 15 14.65 -27.87 -20.80
C PRO A 15 13.51 -26.85 -20.86
N SER A 16 12.77 -26.67 -19.77
CA SER A 16 11.71 -25.66 -19.63
C SER A 16 12.23 -24.22 -19.69
N ASP A 17 13.44 -23.95 -19.19
CA ASP A 17 14.04 -22.62 -19.27
C ASP A 17 14.39 -22.24 -20.72
N LEU A 18 14.80 -23.23 -21.52
CA LEU A 18 15.10 -23.03 -22.94
C LEU A 18 13.82 -22.82 -23.76
N GLU A 19 12.73 -23.52 -23.43
CA GLU A 19 11.44 -23.36 -24.10
C GLU A 19 10.88 -21.95 -23.89
N PHE A 20 10.94 -21.42 -22.66
CA PHE A 20 10.54 -20.05 -22.34
C PHE A 20 11.35 -19.00 -23.11
N MET A 21 12.66 -19.21 -23.28
CA MET A 21 13.52 -18.28 -24.04
C MET A 21 13.29 -18.32 -25.56
N VAL A 22 12.84 -19.46 -26.09
CA VAL A 22 12.59 -19.65 -27.53
C VAL A 22 11.19 -19.16 -27.93
N ASP A 23 10.23 -19.16 -27.00
CA ASP A 23 8.85 -18.70 -27.23
C ASP A 23 8.75 -17.17 -27.38
N GLU A 24 9.74 -16.41 -26.90
CA GLU A 24 9.99 -15.02 -27.34
C GLU A 24 10.69 -15.01 -28.72
N GLY A 25 10.04 -15.66 -29.68
CA GLY A 25 10.44 -15.66 -31.07
C GLY A 25 10.40 -14.25 -31.66
N PHE A 26 11.54 -13.56 -31.59
CA PHE A 26 11.90 -12.44 -32.46
C PHE A 26 11.93 -12.92 -33.91
N SER A 27 10.74 -13.06 -34.50
CA SER A 27 10.55 -13.33 -35.92
C SER A 27 10.66 -12.00 -36.66
N LEU A 28 11.88 -11.62 -37.06
CA LEU A 28 12.07 -10.66 -38.15
C LEU A 28 11.68 -11.33 -39.46
N SER A 29 10.38 -11.34 -39.75
CA SER A 29 9.85 -11.50 -41.10
C SER A 29 9.03 -10.26 -41.45
N SER A 30 9.55 -9.52 -42.42
CA SER A 30 8.94 -8.33 -43.03
C SER A 30 7.56 -8.69 -43.59
N GLY A 31 6.49 -8.17 -42.99
CA GLY A 31 5.12 -8.36 -43.47
C GLY A 31 4.11 -7.77 -42.49
N GLY A 32 3.57 -6.60 -42.82
CA GLY A 32 2.75 -5.81 -41.91
C GLY A 32 1.49 -6.52 -41.40
N THR A 33 1.19 -6.28 -40.13
CA THR A 33 -0.17 -6.06 -39.63
C THR A 33 -0.04 -5.18 -38.40
N SER A 34 -0.61 -3.98 -38.49
CA SER A 34 -0.78 -3.08 -37.36
C SER A 34 -1.65 -3.79 -36.32
N THR A 35 -1.03 -4.39 -35.32
CA THR A 35 -1.73 -4.78 -34.10
C THR A 35 -1.32 -3.75 -33.07
N THR A 36 -2.30 -2.93 -32.72
CA THR A 36 -2.26 -1.97 -31.63
C THR A 36 -1.44 -2.54 -30.49
N LEU A 37 -0.25 -1.98 -30.26
CA LEU A 37 0.43 -2.09 -28.97
C LEU A 37 -0.56 -1.53 -27.97
N SER A 38 -1.37 -2.44 -27.41
CA SER A 38 -2.18 -2.20 -26.24
C SER A 38 -1.17 -1.89 -25.16
N SER A 39 -0.84 -0.61 -25.06
CA SER A 39 -0.14 -0.06 -23.92
C SER A 39 -0.80 -0.68 -22.71
N THR A 40 -0.04 -1.34 -21.85
CA THR A 40 -0.49 -1.64 -20.50
C THR A 40 -0.72 -0.28 -19.87
N ARG A 41 -1.92 0.28 -20.10
CA ARG A 41 -2.57 1.15 -19.15
C ARG A 41 -2.76 0.23 -17.96
N SER A 42 -1.74 0.19 -17.12
CA SER A 42 -1.90 -0.30 -15.77
C SER A 42 -2.99 0.59 -15.21
N ASP A 43 -4.22 0.08 -15.23
CA ASP A 43 -5.24 0.56 -14.33
C ASP A 43 -4.62 0.31 -12.96
N ALA A 44 -4.07 1.37 -12.38
CA ALA A 44 -3.61 1.39 -11.00
C ALA A 44 -4.87 1.33 -10.11
N GLN A 45 -5.66 0.27 -10.28
CA GLN A 45 -6.84 0.03 -9.50
C GLN A 45 -6.48 -0.84 -8.32
N SER A 46 -6.83 -0.29 -7.17
CA SER A 46 -6.94 -0.91 -5.86
C SER A 46 -5.60 -1.04 -5.13
N ALA A 47 -5.36 -0.09 -4.22
CA ALA A 47 -4.75 -0.46 -2.95
C ALA A 47 -5.38 -1.80 -2.50
N PRO A 48 -4.59 -2.80 -2.10
CA PRO A 48 -5.13 -4.10 -1.73
C PRO A 48 -6.28 -3.92 -0.73
N PRO A 49 -7.45 -4.57 -0.88
CA PRO A 49 -8.59 -4.43 0.03
C PRO A 49 -8.24 -4.75 1.49
N GLU A 50 -7.09 -5.38 1.71
CA GLU A 50 -6.49 -5.60 3.01
C GLU A 50 -6.07 -4.31 3.73
N LEU A 51 -5.52 -3.33 3.02
CA LEU A 51 -5.06 -2.08 3.63
C LEU A 51 -6.23 -1.21 4.11
N GLU A 52 -7.29 -1.12 3.30
CA GLU A 52 -8.51 -0.40 3.66
C GLU A 52 -9.22 -1.03 4.86
N ARG A 53 -9.33 -2.37 4.88
CA ARG A 53 -9.86 -3.11 6.05
C ARG A 53 -9.01 -2.94 7.30
N LEU A 54 -7.70 -2.87 7.13
CA LEU A 54 -6.77 -2.67 8.24
C LEU A 54 -6.91 -1.24 8.79
N PHE A 55 -7.06 -0.24 7.92
CA PHE A 55 -7.38 1.13 8.32
C PHE A 55 -8.70 1.21 9.10
N GLU A 56 -9.78 0.62 8.59
CA GLU A 56 -11.06 0.57 9.30
C GLU A 56 -10.94 -0.06 10.69
N ARG A 57 -10.18 -1.16 10.80
CA ARG A 57 -9.93 -1.82 12.08
C ARG A 57 -9.17 -0.90 13.04
N ILE A 58 -8.13 -0.23 12.55
CA ILE A 58 -7.36 0.75 13.33
C ILE A 58 -8.27 1.88 13.83
N CYS A 59 -9.14 2.42 12.97
CA CYS A 59 -10.10 3.47 13.34
C CYS A 59 -11.06 3.02 14.45
N ASN A 60 -11.57 1.79 14.35
CA ASN A 60 -12.47 1.23 15.36
C ASN A 60 -11.78 1.05 16.72
N GLU A 61 -10.56 0.52 16.72
CA GLU A 61 -9.75 0.39 17.94
C GLU A 61 -9.53 1.73 18.62
N TYR A 62 -9.17 2.77 17.84
CA TYR A 62 -9.00 4.10 18.41
C TYR A 62 -10.30 4.74 18.89
N ALA A 63 -11.45 4.40 18.29
CA ALA A 63 -12.73 4.92 18.72
C ALA A 63 -13.03 4.50 20.16
N GLU A 64 -12.71 3.25 20.51
CA GLU A 64 -12.85 2.75 21.89
C GLU A 64 -11.95 3.54 22.86
N TRP A 65 -10.69 3.78 22.49
CA TRP A 65 -9.75 4.50 23.35
C TRP A 65 -10.10 5.98 23.54
N VAL A 66 -10.62 6.64 22.51
CA VAL A 66 -11.10 8.04 22.61
C VAL A 66 -12.25 8.15 23.60
N VAL A 67 -13.20 7.20 23.57
CA VAL A 67 -14.31 7.13 24.52
C VAL A 67 -13.82 6.86 25.94
N ILE A 68 -12.88 5.92 26.11
CA ILE A 68 -12.28 5.60 27.42
C ILE A 68 -11.53 6.81 28.00
N ALA A 69 -10.88 7.61 27.15
CA ALA A 69 -10.15 8.80 27.54
C ALA A 69 -11.03 10.03 27.82
N ASP A 70 -12.37 9.88 27.73
CA ASP A 70 -13.36 10.96 27.87
C ASP A 70 -13.06 12.16 26.96
N LYS A 71 -12.54 11.87 25.75
CA LYS A 71 -12.29 12.87 24.71
C LYS A 71 -13.43 12.88 23.72
N GLN A 72 -13.80 14.08 23.27
CA GLN A 72 -14.80 14.25 22.22
C GLN A 72 -14.12 14.64 20.92
N LEU A 73 -14.62 14.06 19.82
CA LEU A 73 -14.32 14.58 18.49
C LEU A 73 -15.14 15.84 18.24
N PRO A 74 -14.57 16.83 17.52
CA PRO A 74 -15.35 17.91 16.94
C PRO A 74 -16.52 17.36 16.11
N PRO A 75 -17.68 18.03 16.11
CA PRO A 75 -18.87 17.56 15.40
C PRO A 75 -18.69 17.49 13.88
N GLU A 76 -17.69 18.18 13.33
CA GLU A 76 -17.35 18.16 11.91
C GLU A 76 -16.48 16.96 11.49
N TRP A 77 -15.92 16.21 12.44
CA TRP A 77 -14.93 15.16 12.17
C TRP A 77 -15.46 13.78 12.54
N ASP A 78 -15.14 12.79 11.69
CA ASP A 78 -15.29 11.38 12.03
C ASP A 78 -13.94 10.76 12.48
N MET A 79 -14.00 9.54 13.02
CA MET A 79 -12.79 8.83 13.46
C MET A 79 -11.79 8.60 12.33
N PRO A 80 -12.20 8.15 11.12
CA PRO A 80 -11.32 8.12 9.95
C PRO A 80 -10.59 9.43 9.65
N ASP A 81 -11.28 10.56 9.70
CA ASP A 81 -10.73 11.89 9.44
C ASP A 81 -9.69 12.28 10.49
N LEU A 82 -9.96 11.97 11.76
CA LEU A 82 -8.99 12.14 12.84
C LEU A 82 -7.73 11.31 12.60
N VAL A 83 -7.88 10.03 12.28
CA VAL A 83 -6.74 9.14 12.03
C VAL A 83 -5.96 9.59 10.80
N ARG A 84 -6.65 10.01 9.72
CA ARG A 84 -6.02 10.62 8.53
C ARG A 84 -5.23 11.87 8.86
N ALA A 85 -5.77 12.76 9.69
CA ALA A 85 -5.09 13.99 10.07
C ALA A 85 -3.82 13.74 10.90
N VAL A 86 -3.82 12.72 11.74
CA VAL A 86 -2.69 12.39 12.62
C VAL A 86 -1.61 11.59 11.88
N ILE A 87 -2.00 10.58 11.08
CA ILE A 87 -1.07 9.73 10.34
C ILE A 87 -0.55 10.44 9.08
N GLY A 88 -1.43 11.14 8.37
CA GLY A 88 -1.17 11.73 7.06
C GLY A 88 -1.40 10.74 5.90
N GLU A 89 -1.86 11.27 4.77
CA GLU A 89 -2.24 10.46 3.59
C GLU A 89 -1.09 9.61 3.03
N GLU A 90 0.14 10.13 3.06
CA GLU A 90 1.33 9.41 2.57
C GLU A 90 1.66 8.17 3.41
N ALA A 91 1.47 8.25 4.72
CA ALA A 91 1.73 7.13 5.63
C ALA A 91 0.60 6.09 5.55
N LEU A 92 -0.64 6.51 5.31
CA LEU A 92 -1.75 5.60 5.02
C LEU A 92 -1.53 4.80 3.73
N ALA A 93 -0.92 5.41 2.71
CA ALA A 93 -0.55 4.73 1.48
C ALA A 93 0.60 3.72 1.65
N THR A 94 1.25 3.67 2.82
CA THR A 94 2.40 2.82 3.11
C THR A 94 1.98 1.58 3.92
N PRO A 95 1.94 0.37 3.32
CA PRO A 95 1.42 -0.82 4.00
C PRO A 95 2.19 -1.24 5.25
N SER A 96 3.51 -1.04 5.27
CA SER A 96 4.35 -1.37 6.43
C SER A 96 3.99 -0.49 7.63
N TYR A 97 3.78 0.82 7.40
CA TYR A 97 3.40 1.74 8.47
C TYR A 97 2.06 1.36 9.08
N MET A 98 1.09 1.02 8.24
CA MET A 98 -0.25 0.61 8.68
C MET A 98 -0.19 -0.67 9.49
N SER A 99 0.59 -1.65 9.04
CA SER A 99 0.81 -2.90 9.77
C SER A 99 1.48 -2.65 11.12
N ASP A 100 2.50 -1.80 11.17
CA ASP A 100 3.21 -1.44 12.40
C ASP A 100 2.28 -0.72 13.39
N ALA A 101 1.45 0.22 12.91
CA ALA A 101 0.45 0.91 13.72
C ALA A 101 -0.59 -0.07 14.29
N TYR A 102 -1.03 -1.04 13.49
CA TYR A 102 -1.96 -2.07 13.93
C TYR A 102 -1.36 -2.97 15.01
N TYR A 103 -0.14 -3.48 14.81
CA TYR A 103 0.49 -4.33 15.82
C TYR A 103 0.81 -3.53 17.09
N ASP A 104 1.25 -2.28 16.96
CA ASP A 104 1.54 -1.44 18.13
C ASP A 104 0.29 -1.20 18.99
N VAL A 105 -0.87 -0.91 18.37
CA VAL A 105 -2.12 -0.75 19.13
C VAL A 105 -2.58 -2.06 19.76
N MET A 106 -2.40 -3.19 19.09
CA MET A 106 -2.73 -4.51 19.64
C MET A 106 -1.85 -4.91 20.82
N LEU A 107 -0.56 -4.55 20.81
CA LEU A 107 0.35 -4.88 21.92
C LEU A 107 0.25 -3.88 23.09
N HIS A 108 0.07 -2.59 22.80
CA HIS A 108 0.22 -1.53 23.79
C HIS A 108 -1.11 -0.81 24.13
N GLY A 109 -2.18 -1.02 23.36
CA GLY A 109 -3.48 -0.38 23.56
C GLY A 109 -3.37 1.14 23.60
N GLN A 110 -3.90 1.76 24.66
CA GLN A 110 -3.78 3.21 24.93
C GLN A 110 -2.34 3.74 24.98
N ASN A 111 -1.35 2.88 25.25
CA ASN A 111 0.06 3.28 25.31
C ASN A 111 0.75 3.23 23.95
N SER A 112 0.04 2.87 22.88
CA SER A 112 0.58 2.86 21.52
C SER A 112 1.01 4.27 21.10
N TRP A 113 2.05 4.37 20.27
CA TRP A 113 2.62 5.67 19.87
C TRP A 113 1.57 6.51 19.12
N LEU A 114 0.72 5.85 18.34
CA LEU A 114 -0.32 6.50 17.56
C LEU A 114 -1.52 6.87 18.43
N CYS A 115 -1.92 6.05 19.41
CA CYS A 115 -2.99 6.41 20.35
C CYS A 115 -2.62 7.69 21.11
N GLN A 116 -1.39 7.77 21.62
CA GLN A 116 -0.92 8.97 22.30
C GLN A 116 -0.90 10.20 21.38
N SER A 117 -0.55 10.01 20.11
CA SER A 117 -0.54 11.10 19.12
C SER A 117 -1.96 11.59 18.83
N ILE A 118 -2.91 10.67 18.68
CA ILE A 118 -4.33 10.97 18.49
C ILE A 118 -4.88 11.75 19.68
N LEU A 119 -4.66 11.27 20.90
CA LEU A 119 -5.17 11.94 22.11
C LEU A 119 -4.56 13.34 22.29
N LYS A 120 -3.26 13.51 22.03
CA LYS A 120 -2.60 14.83 22.05
C LYS A 120 -3.15 15.76 20.98
N PHE A 121 -3.46 15.24 19.79
CA PHE A 121 -4.08 16.02 18.73
C PHE A 121 -5.49 16.46 19.12
N LEU A 122 -6.29 15.55 19.70
CA LEU A 122 -7.60 15.88 20.26
C LEU A 122 -7.52 16.97 21.35
N ASP A 123 -6.50 16.92 22.21
CA ASP A 123 -6.28 17.97 23.20
C ASP A 123 -5.98 19.32 22.56
N LEU A 124 -5.18 19.33 21.49
CA LEU A 124 -4.82 20.54 20.78
C LEU A 124 -6.04 21.17 20.10
N ILE A 125 -6.84 20.38 19.40
CA ILE A 125 -8.01 20.93 18.69
C ILE A 125 -9.11 21.35 19.68
N ASN A 126 -9.36 20.58 20.73
CA ASN A 126 -10.36 20.94 21.75
C ASN A 126 -9.93 22.11 22.64
N TYR A 127 -8.64 22.48 22.68
CA TYR A 127 -8.19 23.70 23.36
C TYR A 127 -8.40 24.96 22.50
N VAL A 128 -8.49 24.81 21.18
CA VAL A 128 -8.64 25.91 20.23
C VAL A 128 -10.11 26.27 20.01
N PHE A 129 -11.04 25.37 20.34
CA PHE A 129 -12.50 25.59 20.36
C PHE A 129 -13.02 25.90 21.78
#